data_AF-A0A2G4GHB8-F1
#
_entry.id   AF-A0A2G4GHB8-F1
#
_cell.length_a   1.000
_cell.length_b   1.000
_cell.length_c   1.000
_cell.angle_alpha   90.00
_cell.angle_beta   90.00
_cell.angle_gamma   90.00
#
_symmetry.space_group_name_H-M   'P 1'
#
loop_
_entity.id
_entity.type
_entity.pdbx_description
1 polymer ?
#
loop_
_entity_poly.entity_id
_entity_poly.type
_entity_poly.pdbx_seq_one_letter_code
_entity_poly.pdbx_strand_id
1 'polypeptide(L)'
;MRFYKYHALGNDYIVLDPRDFPAWSPAPTVEQIRVVCHRNFGVGSDGILWGPLPSQQSEFGLRIFNPDGSEAEKSGNGLRIFSRFLWDQQLVKHPNFSVETPGGHVQVAIKEGGQLLTIAMGSVSFDSVKIPVAGAPREVLNEKITILDREFTYNAATIGNPHCVIPLPEISPELAHKYGPHLETHPNFPRKTNVQFLRVLDRANIQIEIWERGAGYTLASGSSSSASAAVAHRLGLVDRRVTVQMPGGQIGIEIGDNFSISMTGTVNKVAEGTMHPELFAVRV
;
A
#
# COMPACT_ATOMS: atom_id res chain seq x y z
N MET A 1 16.64 -23.06 0.16
CA MET A 1 15.51 -22.26 -0.35
C MET A 1 15.85 -20.79 -0.20
N ARG A 2 16.29 -20.11 -1.28
CA ARG A 2 16.78 -18.72 -1.19
C ARG A 2 15.64 -17.73 -0.91
N PHE A 3 15.92 -16.67 -0.19
CA PHE A 3 14.97 -15.60 0.06
C PHE A 3 15.67 -14.24 0.07
N TYR A 4 14.91 -13.19 -0.20
CA TYR A 4 15.36 -11.81 -0.11
C TYR A 4 14.36 -11.01 0.70
N LYS A 5 14.84 -10.31 1.73
CA LYS A 5 14.02 -9.50 2.62
C LYS A 5 14.25 -8.03 2.32
N TYR A 6 13.16 -7.30 2.15
CA TYR A 6 13.15 -5.86 1.97
C TYR A 6 12.04 -5.24 2.81
N HIS A 7 12.10 -3.93 3.02
CA HIS A 7 10.95 -3.16 3.47
C HIS A 7 10.77 -1.88 2.66
N ALA A 8 9.55 -1.38 2.64
CA ALA A 8 9.22 -0.04 2.17
C ALA A 8 8.46 0.68 3.29
N LEU A 9 9.14 1.63 3.96
CA LEU A 9 8.59 2.36 5.12
C LEU A 9 8.06 1.45 6.24
N GLY A 10 8.86 0.46 6.64
CA GLY A 10 8.53 -0.49 7.71
C GLY A 10 7.68 -1.69 7.28
N ASN A 11 6.92 -1.59 6.19
CA ASN A 11 6.17 -2.73 5.65
C ASN A 11 7.12 -3.69 4.91
N ASP A 12 7.36 -4.87 5.51
CA ASP A 12 8.39 -5.81 5.09
C ASP A 12 7.84 -7.04 4.38
N TYR A 13 8.51 -7.45 3.29
CA TYR A 13 8.14 -8.63 2.52
C TYR A 13 9.34 -9.54 2.31
N ILE A 14 9.05 -10.83 2.19
CA ILE A 14 9.98 -11.82 1.64
C ILE A 14 9.70 -11.99 0.15
N VAL A 15 10.70 -11.72 -0.68
CA VAL A 15 10.65 -12.02 -2.12
C VAL A 15 11.21 -13.41 -2.35
N LEU A 16 10.43 -14.25 -3.03
CA LEU A 16 10.76 -15.64 -3.35
C LEU A 16 10.67 -15.85 -4.86
N ASP A 17 11.80 -16.25 -5.46
CA ASP A 17 11.89 -16.60 -6.87
C ASP A 17 11.42 -18.05 -7.07
N PRO A 18 10.38 -18.32 -7.87
CA PRO A 18 9.86 -19.67 -8.08
C PRO A 18 10.92 -20.69 -8.53
N ARG A 19 11.99 -20.24 -9.19
CA ARG A 19 13.11 -21.10 -9.63
C ARG A 19 13.86 -21.74 -8.46
N ASP A 20 13.84 -21.13 -7.29
CA ASP A 20 14.46 -21.64 -6.06
C ASP A 20 13.55 -22.59 -5.27
N PHE A 21 12.31 -22.81 -5.74
CA PHE A 21 11.25 -23.55 -5.07
C PHE A 21 10.45 -24.43 -6.04
N PRO A 22 11.08 -25.38 -6.76
CA PRO A 22 10.43 -26.17 -7.81
C PRO A 22 9.26 -27.05 -7.30
N ALA A 23 9.22 -27.35 -5.99
CA ALA A 23 8.14 -28.11 -5.36
C ALA A 23 6.91 -27.26 -4.99
N TRP A 24 6.99 -25.93 -5.08
CA TRP A 24 5.90 -25.00 -4.72
C TRP A 24 5.17 -24.54 -5.98
N SER A 25 4.61 -25.50 -6.71
CA SER A 25 3.92 -25.26 -7.97
C SER A 25 2.40 -25.40 -7.80
N PRO A 26 1.59 -24.44 -8.27
CA PRO A 26 1.97 -23.21 -9.00
C PRO A 26 2.41 -22.04 -8.08
N ALA A 27 2.29 -22.20 -6.77
CA ALA A 27 2.66 -21.23 -5.73
C ALA A 27 2.83 -21.95 -4.37
N PRO A 28 3.37 -21.27 -3.33
CA PRO A 28 3.37 -21.80 -1.98
C PRO A 28 1.95 -22.10 -1.46
N THR A 29 1.83 -23.11 -0.60
CA THR A 29 0.59 -23.41 0.12
C THR A 29 0.35 -22.41 1.26
N VAL A 30 -0.88 -22.35 1.78
CA VAL A 30 -1.23 -21.50 2.92
C VAL A 30 -0.35 -21.80 4.14
N GLU A 31 -0.08 -23.06 4.41
CA GLU A 31 0.78 -23.49 5.52
C GLU A 31 2.22 -23.00 5.34
N GLN A 32 2.76 -23.08 4.11
CA GLN A 32 4.09 -22.58 3.80
C GLN A 32 4.17 -21.06 3.97
N ILE A 33 3.15 -20.34 3.50
CA ILE A 33 3.05 -18.87 3.64
C ILE A 33 3.06 -18.50 5.13
N ARG A 34 2.21 -19.14 5.94
CA ARG A 34 2.11 -18.88 7.37
C ARG A 34 3.43 -19.13 8.08
N VAL A 35 4.10 -20.25 7.81
CA VAL A 35 5.41 -20.58 8.38
C VAL A 35 6.45 -19.52 8.02
N VAL A 36 6.58 -19.14 6.74
CA VAL A 36 7.58 -18.15 6.30
C VAL A 36 7.33 -16.78 6.93
N CYS A 37 6.07 -16.33 6.94
CA CYS A 37 5.68 -15.02 7.46
C CYS A 37 5.69 -14.94 8.99
N HIS A 38 5.66 -16.07 9.70
CA HIS A 38 5.59 -16.08 11.16
C HIS A 38 6.83 -15.41 11.78
N ARG A 39 6.64 -14.42 12.66
CA ARG A 39 7.73 -13.60 13.21
C ARG A 39 8.70 -14.37 14.13
N ASN A 40 8.21 -15.35 14.88
CA ASN A 40 9.05 -16.15 15.81
C ASN A 40 9.60 -17.45 15.19
N PHE A 41 8.76 -18.22 14.50
CA PHE A 41 9.13 -19.52 13.93
C PHE A 41 9.55 -19.45 12.46
N GLY A 42 9.31 -18.32 11.80
CA GLY A 42 9.59 -18.08 10.39
C GLY A 42 10.76 -17.14 10.16
N VAL A 43 10.88 -16.67 8.92
CA VAL A 43 11.76 -15.53 8.60
C VAL A 43 11.12 -14.21 9.05
N GLY A 44 9.78 -14.20 9.12
CA GLY A 44 8.99 -13.08 9.62
C GLY A 44 8.80 -11.99 8.56
N SER A 45 7.55 -11.71 8.18
CA SER A 45 7.20 -10.61 7.27
C SER A 45 5.72 -10.27 7.31
N ASP A 46 5.36 -9.13 6.73
CA ASP A 46 3.97 -8.76 6.43
C ASP A 46 3.45 -9.44 5.15
N GLY A 47 4.21 -10.36 4.55
CA GLY A 47 3.77 -11.14 3.40
C GLY A 47 4.92 -11.70 2.54
N ILE A 48 4.53 -12.36 1.45
CA ILE A 48 5.42 -12.94 0.43
C ILE A 48 5.13 -12.31 -0.94
N LEU A 49 6.20 -11.98 -1.66
CA LEU A 49 6.18 -11.59 -3.07
C LEU A 49 6.72 -12.76 -3.88
N TRP A 50 5.83 -13.47 -4.56
CA TRP A 50 6.15 -14.66 -5.34
C TRP A 50 6.34 -14.28 -6.82
N GLY A 51 7.59 -14.29 -7.27
CA GLY A 51 7.98 -13.89 -8.61
C GLY A 51 9.50 -13.79 -8.76
N PRO A 52 10.00 -13.66 -10.00
CA PRO A 52 9.26 -13.33 -11.21
C PRO A 52 8.52 -14.50 -11.82
N LEU A 53 7.27 -14.28 -12.21
CA LEU A 53 6.47 -15.21 -13.00
C LEU A 53 6.48 -14.81 -14.48
N PRO A 54 6.25 -15.75 -15.41
CA PRO A 54 5.96 -15.42 -16.80
C PRO A 54 4.71 -14.53 -16.89
N SER A 55 4.72 -13.57 -17.82
CA SER A 55 3.60 -12.69 -18.13
C SER A 55 3.41 -12.62 -19.65
N GLN A 56 2.17 -12.49 -20.10
CA GLN A 56 1.87 -12.29 -21.54
C GLN A 56 1.86 -10.81 -21.94
N GLN A 57 1.70 -9.91 -20.97
CA GLN A 57 1.36 -8.50 -21.19
C GLN A 57 2.33 -7.54 -20.47
N SER A 58 3.26 -8.06 -19.68
CA SER A 58 4.31 -7.32 -18.98
C SER A 58 5.61 -8.12 -18.98
N GLU A 59 6.70 -7.51 -18.52
CA GLU A 59 8.00 -8.19 -18.49
C GLU A 59 8.04 -9.27 -17.40
N PHE A 60 7.31 -9.06 -16.29
CA PHE A 60 7.27 -9.96 -15.15
C PHE A 60 5.87 -10.01 -14.54
N GLY A 61 5.46 -11.19 -14.09
CA GLY A 61 4.29 -11.40 -13.23
C GLY A 61 4.67 -11.47 -11.76
N LEU A 62 3.77 -11.02 -10.90
CA LEU A 62 3.91 -11.04 -9.44
C LEU A 62 2.61 -11.51 -8.77
N ARG A 63 2.74 -12.42 -7.81
CA ARG A 63 1.67 -12.77 -6.85
C ARG A 63 2.06 -12.31 -5.46
N ILE A 64 1.08 -11.83 -4.69
CA ILE A 64 1.29 -11.19 -3.39
C ILE A 64 0.46 -11.92 -2.35
N PHE A 65 1.10 -12.51 -1.35
CA PHE A 65 0.43 -13.26 -0.29
C PHE A 65 0.56 -12.54 1.05
N ASN A 66 -0.55 -12.41 1.77
CA ASN A 66 -0.60 -11.94 3.14
C ASN A 66 -0.16 -13.06 4.12
N PRO A 67 0.17 -12.74 5.38
CA PRO A 67 0.64 -13.73 6.36
C PRO A 67 -0.36 -14.85 6.66
N ASP A 68 -1.66 -14.60 6.48
CA ASP A 68 -2.73 -15.57 6.70
C ASP A 68 -2.89 -16.58 5.54
N GLY A 69 -2.20 -16.35 4.42
CA GLY A 69 -2.27 -17.12 3.18
C GLY A 69 -3.20 -16.54 2.11
N SER A 70 -3.94 -15.46 2.40
CA SER A 70 -4.80 -14.80 1.42
C SER A 70 -3.98 -14.07 0.36
N GLU A 71 -4.46 -14.04 -0.88
CA GLU A 71 -3.81 -13.35 -2.00
C GLU A 71 -4.35 -11.93 -2.14
N ALA A 72 -3.45 -10.95 -2.22
CA ALA A 72 -3.78 -9.55 -2.44
C ALA A 72 -3.73 -9.21 -3.93
N GLU A 73 -4.73 -8.48 -4.43
CA GLU A 73 -4.78 -8.07 -5.84
C GLU A 73 -3.67 -7.07 -6.19
N LYS A 74 -3.32 -6.18 -5.25
CA LYS A 74 -2.29 -5.13 -5.43
C LYS A 74 -1.73 -4.69 -4.08
N SER A 75 -0.42 -4.44 -4.02
CA SER A 75 0.25 -3.77 -2.89
C SER A 75 1.26 -2.76 -3.42
N GLY A 76 1.07 -1.47 -3.12
CA GLY A 76 2.00 -0.43 -3.59
C GLY A 76 3.40 -0.59 -2.99
N ASN A 77 3.50 -0.99 -1.72
CA ASN A 77 4.78 -1.29 -1.08
C ASN A 77 5.40 -2.56 -1.67
N GLY A 78 4.59 -3.62 -1.84
CA GLY A 78 5.03 -4.88 -2.42
C GLY A 78 5.56 -4.73 -3.85
N LEU A 79 4.91 -3.91 -4.67
CA LEU A 79 5.36 -3.59 -6.02
C LEU A 79 6.70 -2.86 -6.02
N ARG A 80 6.88 -1.82 -5.19
CA ARG A 80 8.20 -1.16 -5.07
C ARG A 80 9.27 -2.15 -4.62
N ILE A 81 8.98 -3.01 -3.65
CA ILE A 81 9.91 -4.04 -3.16
C ILE A 81 10.30 -5.01 -4.26
N PHE A 82 9.31 -5.58 -4.95
CA PHE A 82 9.54 -6.55 -6.02
C PHE A 82 10.35 -5.93 -7.16
N SER A 83 10.01 -4.70 -7.56
CA SER A 83 10.75 -3.95 -8.56
C SER A 83 12.20 -3.67 -8.15
N ARG A 84 12.45 -3.36 -6.87
CA ARG A 84 13.81 -3.25 -6.36
C ARG A 84 14.55 -4.57 -6.41
N PHE A 85 13.89 -5.67 -6.06
CA PHE A 85 14.47 -7.00 -6.18
C PHE A 85 14.86 -7.34 -7.63
N LEU A 86 13.98 -7.07 -8.61
CA LEU A 86 14.29 -7.30 -10.03
C LEU A 86 15.53 -6.52 -10.48
N TRP A 87 15.69 -5.28 -9.99
CA TRP A 87 16.85 -4.44 -10.24
C TRP A 87 18.12 -5.01 -9.61
N ASP A 88 18.07 -5.35 -8.32
CA ASP A 88 19.20 -5.89 -7.58
C ASP A 88 19.68 -7.23 -8.16
N GLN A 89 18.77 -8.04 -8.71
CA GLN A 89 19.08 -9.29 -9.40
C GLN A 89 19.43 -9.13 -10.89
N GLN A 90 19.51 -7.89 -11.39
CA GLN A 90 19.82 -7.57 -12.79
C GLN A 90 18.88 -8.25 -13.81
N LEU A 91 17.62 -8.47 -13.42
CA LEU A 91 16.60 -9.11 -14.25
C LEU A 91 15.95 -8.11 -15.20
N VAL A 92 15.77 -6.86 -14.75
CA VAL A 92 15.37 -5.75 -15.61
C VAL A 92 16.59 -5.10 -16.27
N LYS A 93 16.48 -4.77 -17.55
CA LYS A 93 17.57 -4.12 -18.32
C LYS A 93 17.45 -2.60 -18.36
N HIS A 94 16.26 -2.08 -18.10
CA HIS A 94 15.93 -0.67 -18.18
C HIS A 94 15.28 -0.21 -16.87
N PRO A 95 15.46 1.07 -16.49
CA PRO A 95 14.87 1.60 -15.26
C PRO A 95 13.34 1.71 -15.34
N ASN A 96 12.76 1.75 -16.55
CA ASN A 96 11.32 1.76 -16.75
C ASN A 96 10.88 0.40 -17.31
N PHE A 97 9.88 -0.20 -16.68
CA PHE A 97 9.33 -1.50 -17.06
C PHE A 97 7.92 -1.66 -16.50
N SER A 98 7.28 -2.78 -16.83
CA SER A 98 5.94 -3.12 -16.33
C SER A 98 5.93 -4.44 -15.57
N VAL A 99 5.06 -4.51 -14.55
CA VAL A 99 4.78 -5.71 -13.77
C VAL A 99 3.29 -6.02 -13.86
N GLU A 100 2.95 -7.27 -14.14
CA GLU A 100 1.59 -7.78 -14.09
C GLU A 100 1.28 -8.30 -12.68
N THR A 101 0.14 -7.88 -12.15
CA THR A 101 -0.43 -8.36 -10.89
C THR A 101 -1.86 -8.84 -11.14
N PRO A 102 -2.51 -9.57 -10.20
CA PRO A 102 -3.94 -9.87 -10.34
C PRO A 102 -4.81 -8.62 -10.53
N GLY A 103 -4.38 -7.48 -9.97
CA GLY A 103 -5.02 -6.17 -10.18
C GLY A 103 -4.66 -5.45 -11.49
N GLY A 104 -3.96 -6.11 -12.42
CA GLY A 104 -3.57 -5.60 -13.73
C GLY A 104 -2.12 -5.11 -13.83
N HIS A 105 -1.82 -4.40 -14.93
CA HIS A 105 -0.47 -3.89 -15.23
C HIS A 105 -0.12 -2.66 -14.40
N VAL A 106 1.12 -2.64 -13.93
CA VAL A 106 1.69 -1.51 -13.20
C VAL A 106 2.97 -1.06 -13.86
N GLN A 107 3.00 0.21 -14.25
CA GLN A 107 4.22 0.87 -14.71
C GLN A 107 5.10 1.23 -13.53
N VAL A 108 6.40 0.96 -13.69
CA VAL A 108 7.43 1.16 -12.68
C VAL A 108 8.56 1.97 -13.28
N ALA A 109 9.08 2.93 -12.51
CA ALA A 109 10.32 3.64 -12.81
C ALA A 109 11.27 3.57 -11.61
N ILE A 110 12.45 3.02 -11.84
CA ILE A 110 13.57 3.00 -10.90
C ILE A 110 14.34 4.32 -11.00
N LYS A 111 14.63 4.90 -9.85
CA LYS A 111 15.41 6.13 -9.69
C LYS A 111 16.56 5.88 -8.71
N GLU A 112 17.58 6.74 -8.77
CA GLU A 112 18.68 6.79 -7.80
C GLU A 112 19.33 5.41 -7.54
N GLY A 113 19.62 4.66 -8.62
CA GLY A 113 20.28 3.36 -8.52
C GLY A 113 19.47 2.28 -7.78
N GLY A 114 18.14 2.43 -7.70
CA GLY A 114 17.25 1.49 -7.01
C GLY A 114 16.71 2.01 -5.67
N GLN A 115 17.28 3.08 -5.11
CA GLN A 115 16.87 3.55 -3.77
C GLN A 115 15.46 4.13 -3.75
N LEU A 116 15.01 4.65 -4.89
CA LEU A 116 13.72 5.30 -5.04
C LEU A 116 12.96 4.69 -6.21
N LEU A 117 11.69 4.34 -6.00
CA LEU A 117 10.85 3.75 -7.03
C LEU A 117 9.54 4.50 -7.17
N THR A 118 9.19 4.84 -8.40
CA THR A 118 7.88 5.37 -8.77
C THR A 118 7.01 4.25 -9.33
N ILE A 119 5.79 4.13 -8.83
CA ILE A 119 4.80 3.17 -9.35
C ILE A 119 3.48 3.86 -9.69
N ALA A 120 2.82 3.36 -10.74
CA ALA A 120 1.47 3.80 -11.10
C ALA A 120 0.42 3.19 -10.16
N MET A 121 -0.24 4.04 -9.38
CA MET A 121 -1.25 3.59 -8.41
C MET A 121 -2.63 3.42 -9.02
N GLY A 122 -2.90 4.08 -10.15
CA GLY A 122 -4.22 4.14 -10.78
C GLY A 122 -4.79 5.55 -10.65
N SER A 123 -6.12 5.69 -10.75
CA SER A 123 -6.78 6.99 -10.60
C SER A 123 -7.63 7.03 -9.34
N VAL A 124 -7.63 8.19 -8.68
CA VAL A 124 -8.53 8.44 -7.55
C VAL A 124 -9.91 8.85 -8.06
N SER A 125 -10.96 8.34 -7.41
CA SER A 125 -12.33 8.79 -7.62
C SER A 125 -12.99 9.23 -6.31
N PHE A 126 -13.82 10.26 -6.37
CA PHE A 126 -14.59 10.81 -5.25
C PHE A 126 -16.07 10.38 -5.29
N ASP A 127 -16.44 9.54 -6.27
CA ASP A 127 -17.80 9.07 -6.49
C ASP A 127 -18.23 8.06 -5.43
N SER A 128 -19.27 8.42 -4.66
CA SER A 128 -19.89 7.58 -3.62
C SER A 128 -20.22 6.14 -4.08
N VAL A 129 -20.60 5.92 -5.34
CA VAL A 129 -20.94 4.59 -5.85
C VAL A 129 -19.70 3.73 -6.01
N LYS A 130 -18.57 4.34 -6.44
CA LYS A 130 -17.28 3.65 -6.57
C LYS A 130 -16.60 3.42 -5.22
N ILE A 131 -16.87 4.26 -4.22
CA ILE A 131 -16.31 4.18 -2.86
C ILE A 131 -17.13 3.26 -1.91
N PRO A 132 -18.24 2.69 -2.39
CA PRO A 132 -19.50 2.51 -1.66
C PRO A 132 -19.70 3.36 -0.37
N VAL A 133 -20.15 4.60 -0.53
CA VAL A 133 -20.67 5.45 0.56
C VAL A 133 -22.20 5.44 0.52
N ALA A 134 -22.85 5.36 1.69
CA ALA A 134 -24.30 5.33 1.79
C ALA A 134 -24.98 6.63 1.28
N GLY A 135 -26.24 6.49 0.86
CA GLY A 135 -27.08 7.59 0.38
C GLY A 135 -27.14 7.69 -1.15
N ALA A 136 -27.65 8.82 -1.64
CA ALA A 136 -27.79 9.07 -3.07
C ALA A 136 -26.41 9.26 -3.76
N PRO A 137 -26.27 8.87 -5.05
CA PRO A 137 -25.06 9.07 -5.83
C PRO A 137 -24.60 10.53 -5.87
N ARG A 138 -23.35 10.78 -5.49
CA ARG A 138 -22.69 12.10 -5.45
C ARG A 138 -21.17 11.99 -5.35
N GLU A 139 -20.47 13.11 -5.51
CA GLU A 139 -19.10 13.23 -4.98
C GLU A 139 -19.15 13.47 -3.47
N VAL A 140 -18.34 12.74 -2.71
CA VAL A 140 -18.31 12.83 -1.23
C VAL A 140 -17.21 13.82 -0.82
N LEU A 141 -17.53 15.10 -0.86
CA LEU A 141 -16.60 16.20 -0.54
C LEU A 141 -17.21 17.15 0.50
N ASN A 142 -16.41 17.55 1.49
CA ASN A 142 -16.78 18.45 2.58
C ASN A 142 -18.07 18.06 3.33
N GLU A 143 -18.34 16.76 3.47
CA GLU A 143 -19.50 16.28 4.21
C GLU A 143 -19.27 16.29 5.72
N LYS A 144 -20.36 16.31 6.48
CA LYS A 144 -20.32 16.28 7.95
C LYS A 144 -20.57 14.89 8.49
N ILE A 145 -19.83 14.52 9.53
CA ILE A 145 -20.01 13.26 10.27
C ILE A 145 -19.74 13.52 11.75
N THR A 146 -20.67 13.11 12.61
CA THR A 146 -20.50 13.21 14.06
C THR A 146 -20.07 11.86 14.61
N ILE A 147 -18.94 11.85 15.30
CA ILE A 147 -18.35 10.65 15.91
C ILE A 147 -18.06 10.97 17.37
N LEU A 148 -18.63 10.17 18.27
CA LEU A 148 -18.51 10.36 19.71
C LEU A 148 -18.92 11.80 20.11
N ASP A 149 -17.92 12.58 20.54
CA ASP A 149 -18.00 13.92 21.09
C ASP A 149 -17.69 15.03 20.07
N ARG A 150 -17.48 14.70 18.78
CA ARG A 150 -16.97 15.66 17.79
C ARG A 150 -17.62 15.52 16.43
N GLU A 151 -17.94 16.66 15.80
CA GLU A 151 -18.26 16.73 14.38
C GLU A 151 -16.97 16.93 13.56
N PHE A 152 -16.84 16.16 12.48
CA PHE A 152 -15.77 16.27 11.51
C PHE A 152 -16.33 16.66 10.15
N THR A 153 -15.53 17.41 9.39
CA THR A 153 -15.71 17.54 7.94
C THR A 153 -14.83 16.49 7.26
N TYR A 154 -15.42 15.62 6.47
CA TYR A 154 -14.71 14.53 5.80
C TYR A 154 -14.93 14.56 4.29
N ASN A 155 -14.02 13.89 3.59
CA ASN A 155 -14.06 13.64 2.17
C ASN A 155 -13.85 12.14 1.97
N ALA A 156 -14.49 11.55 0.97
CA ALA A 156 -14.24 10.16 0.63
C ALA A 156 -13.60 10.02 -0.75
N ALA A 157 -12.69 9.07 -0.86
CA ALA A 157 -11.97 8.77 -2.08
C ALA A 157 -11.77 7.25 -2.21
N THR A 158 -11.52 6.78 -3.43
CA THR A 158 -11.08 5.41 -3.70
C THR A 158 -9.96 5.41 -4.71
N ILE A 159 -8.98 4.53 -4.50
CA ILE A 159 -7.92 4.19 -5.47
C ILE A 159 -7.88 2.66 -5.70
N GLY A 160 -9.03 2.00 -5.53
CA GLY A 160 -9.19 0.54 -5.48
C GLY A 160 -9.73 0.06 -4.14
N ASN A 161 -9.48 0.82 -3.07
CA ASN A 161 -10.01 0.63 -1.72
C ASN A 161 -10.55 1.96 -1.16
N PRO A 162 -11.54 1.93 -0.24
CA PRO A 162 -12.18 3.13 0.29
C PRO A 162 -11.32 3.88 1.29
N HIS A 163 -11.36 5.22 1.22
CA HIS A 163 -10.65 6.15 2.09
C HIS A 163 -11.59 7.26 2.58
N CYS A 164 -11.52 7.58 3.87
CA CYS A 164 -12.16 8.72 4.53
C CYS A 164 -11.06 9.67 5.02
N VAL A 165 -10.94 10.82 4.38
CA VAL A 165 -9.89 11.81 4.63
C VAL A 165 -10.49 13.01 5.36
N ILE A 166 -9.91 13.35 6.50
CA ILE A 166 -10.39 14.40 7.42
C ILE A 166 -9.29 15.46 7.56
N PRO A 167 -9.35 16.55 6.78
CA PRO A 167 -8.47 17.70 6.98
C PRO A 167 -8.69 18.37 8.34
N LEU A 168 -7.62 18.59 9.10
CA LEU A 168 -7.61 19.21 10.42
C LEU A 168 -6.40 20.16 10.56
N PRO A 169 -6.50 21.21 11.42
CA PRO A 169 -5.37 22.09 11.69
C PRO A 169 -4.23 21.38 12.45
N GLU A 170 -4.58 20.44 13.32
CA GLU A 170 -3.65 19.61 14.09
C GLU A 170 -4.13 18.16 14.08
N ILE A 171 -3.17 17.24 14.04
CA ILE A 171 -3.38 15.80 14.03
C ILE A 171 -2.45 15.15 15.04
N SER A 172 -2.84 14.00 15.60
CA SER A 172 -1.97 13.21 16.47
C SER A 172 -2.33 11.73 16.42
N PRO A 173 -1.42 10.83 16.83
CA PRO A 173 -1.71 9.41 16.98
C PRO A 173 -2.91 9.17 17.91
N GLU A 174 -3.06 9.92 19.00
CA GLU A 174 -4.17 9.77 19.95
C GLU A 174 -5.52 10.05 19.28
N LEU A 175 -5.56 11.03 18.37
CA LEU A 175 -6.74 11.37 17.60
C LEU A 175 -7.11 10.21 16.66
N ALA A 176 -6.13 9.63 15.99
CA ALA A 176 -6.35 8.46 15.13
C ALA A 176 -6.84 7.24 15.92
N HIS A 177 -6.26 6.96 17.09
CA HIS A 177 -6.71 5.88 17.96
C HIS A 177 -8.12 6.10 18.52
N LYS A 178 -8.46 7.34 18.90
CA LYS A 178 -9.78 7.68 19.46
C LYS A 178 -10.88 7.56 18.42
N TYR A 179 -10.69 8.12 17.23
CA TYR A 179 -11.78 8.29 16.25
C TYR A 179 -11.72 7.30 15.07
N GLY A 180 -10.53 6.80 14.73
CA GLY A 180 -10.30 5.87 13.63
C GLY A 180 -11.22 4.63 13.63
N PRO A 181 -11.33 3.87 14.73
CA PRO A 181 -12.19 2.67 14.77
C PRO A 181 -13.66 2.98 14.48
N HIS A 182 -14.17 4.10 15.00
CA HIS A 182 -15.57 4.50 14.82
C HIS A 182 -15.86 4.98 13.40
N LEU A 183 -14.89 5.66 12.77
CA LEU A 183 -14.97 6.09 11.38
C LEU A 183 -14.84 4.91 10.41
N GLU A 184 -13.93 3.96 10.70
CA GLU A 184 -13.72 2.75 9.90
C GLU A 184 -15.04 2.00 9.70
N THR A 185 -15.79 1.80 10.79
CA THR A 185 -17.02 1.00 10.79
C THR A 185 -18.30 1.82 10.76
N HIS A 186 -18.20 3.12 10.47
CA HIS A 186 -19.38 3.99 10.47
C HIS A 186 -20.42 3.52 9.44
N PRO A 187 -21.74 3.58 9.72
CA PRO A 187 -22.79 3.14 8.79
C PRO A 187 -22.75 3.77 7.39
N ASN A 188 -22.14 4.95 7.25
CA ASN A 188 -21.91 5.60 5.95
C ASN A 188 -20.95 4.81 5.04
N PHE A 189 -20.15 3.89 5.59
CA PHE A 189 -19.20 3.07 4.86
C PHE A 189 -19.55 1.58 5.02
N PRO A 190 -20.52 1.04 4.24
CA PRO A 190 -20.97 -0.35 4.37
C PRO A 190 -19.87 -1.40 4.19
N ARG A 191 -18.79 -1.07 3.48
CA ARG A 191 -17.61 -1.95 3.28
C ARG A 191 -16.42 -1.57 4.16
N LYS A 192 -16.70 -0.84 5.25
CA LYS A 192 -15.73 -0.12 6.08
C LYS A 192 -14.87 0.83 5.25
N THR A 193 -13.98 1.59 5.90
CA THR A 193 -13.07 2.51 5.19
C THR A 193 -11.73 2.64 5.90
N ASN A 194 -10.68 2.97 5.14
CA ASN A 194 -9.44 3.45 5.72
C ASN A 194 -9.63 4.92 6.11
N VAL A 195 -9.07 5.36 7.23
CA VAL A 195 -9.26 6.71 7.74
C VAL A 195 -7.92 7.43 7.79
N GLN A 196 -7.88 8.66 7.29
CA GLN A 196 -6.69 9.52 7.31
C GLN A 196 -7.06 10.86 7.93
N PHE A 197 -6.36 11.21 9.01
CA PHE A 197 -6.39 12.56 9.56
C PHE A 197 -5.28 13.35 8.91
N LEU A 198 -5.62 14.41 8.19
CA LEU A 198 -4.73 15.13 7.30
C LEU A 198 -4.46 16.54 7.82
N ARG A 199 -3.19 16.91 7.92
CA ARG A 199 -2.75 18.28 8.16
C ARG A 199 -2.05 18.79 6.90
N VAL A 200 -2.49 19.92 6.39
CA VAL A 200 -1.77 20.62 5.31
C VAL A 200 -0.67 21.47 5.95
N LEU A 201 0.58 21.26 5.51
CA LEU A 201 1.72 22.03 5.99
C LEU A 201 2.00 23.22 5.04
N ASP A 202 2.01 22.94 3.74
CA ASP A 202 2.13 23.93 2.68
C ASP A 202 1.59 23.36 1.34
N ARG A 203 1.83 24.07 0.22
CA ARG A 203 1.36 23.67 -1.11
C ARG A 203 1.93 22.36 -1.65
N ALA A 204 3.06 21.90 -1.13
CA ALA A 204 3.77 20.71 -1.56
C ALA A 204 3.92 19.65 -0.46
N ASN A 205 3.45 19.91 0.76
CA ASN A 205 3.64 19.03 1.90
C ASN A 205 2.36 18.86 2.72
N ILE A 206 2.02 17.60 3.00
CA ILE A 206 0.97 17.23 3.96
C ILE A 206 1.53 16.23 4.97
N GLN A 207 0.92 16.17 6.14
CA GLN A 207 1.17 15.16 7.17
C GLN A 207 -0.13 14.38 7.42
N ILE A 208 -0.03 13.06 7.62
CA ILE A 208 -1.19 12.23 7.92
C ILE A 208 -0.95 11.27 9.09
N GLU A 209 -2.03 11.01 9.83
CA GLU A 209 -2.17 9.90 10.77
C GLU A 209 -3.18 8.90 10.21
N ILE A 210 -2.90 7.60 10.36
CA ILE A 210 -3.56 6.54 9.59
C ILE A 210 -4.23 5.54 10.52
N TRP A 211 -5.49 5.25 10.23
CA TRP A 211 -6.20 4.08 10.75
C TRP A 211 -6.68 3.24 9.57
N GLU A 212 -6.07 2.08 9.35
CA GLU A 212 -6.41 1.19 8.25
C GLU A 212 -7.53 0.20 8.59
N ARG A 213 -8.36 -0.04 7.57
CA ARG A 213 -9.47 -0.99 7.62
C ARG A 213 -8.97 -2.38 7.97
N GLY A 214 -9.37 -2.90 9.12
CA GLY A 214 -9.00 -4.22 9.60
C GLY A 214 -7.57 -4.37 10.15
N ALA A 215 -6.73 -3.34 10.06
CA ALA A 215 -5.35 -3.36 10.57
C ALA A 215 -5.12 -2.41 11.76
N GLY A 216 -5.98 -1.39 11.92
CA GLY A 216 -5.84 -0.39 12.98
C GLY A 216 -4.80 0.67 12.65
N TYR A 217 -4.12 1.19 13.67
CA TYR A 217 -3.13 2.25 13.47
C TYR A 217 -1.88 1.72 12.75
N THR A 218 -1.53 2.31 11.61
CA THR A 218 -0.37 1.90 10.79
C THR A 218 0.59 3.07 10.56
N LEU A 219 1.87 2.74 10.39
CA LEU A 219 2.92 3.76 10.27
C LEU A 219 3.01 4.36 8.87
N ALA A 220 2.66 3.60 7.82
CA ALA A 220 2.75 4.06 6.45
C ALA A 220 1.78 3.30 5.55
N SER A 221 1.23 4.00 4.55
CA SER A 221 0.32 3.42 3.57
C SER A 221 0.31 4.21 2.26
N GLY A 222 0.60 3.52 1.16
CA GLY A 222 0.67 4.12 -0.17
C GLY A 222 -0.69 4.57 -0.72
N SER A 223 -1.74 3.76 -0.52
CA SER A 223 -3.11 4.12 -0.91
C SER A 223 -3.65 5.27 -0.05
N SER A 224 -3.42 5.23 1.27
CA SER A 224 -3.79 6.32 2.20
C SER A 224 -3.16 7.64 1.81
N SER A 225 -1.87 7.64 1.47
CA SER A 225 -1.16 8.83 1.01
C SER A 225 -1.66 9.33 -0.34
N SER A 226 -1.96 8.41 -1.26
CA SER A 226 -2.49 8.75 -2.59
C SER A 226 -3.87 9.41 -2.50
N ALA A 227 -4.77 8.83 -1.70
CA ALA A 227 -6.09 9.39 -1.43
C ALA A 227 -6.00 10.74 -0.71
N SER A 228 -5.13 10.85 0.29
CA SER A 228 -4.88 12.08 1.06
C SER A 228 -4.40 13.24 0.20
N ALA A 229 -3.38 13.01 -0.63
CA ALA A 229 -2.87 14.01 -1.57
C ALA A 229 -3.92 14.39 -2.62
N ALA A 230 -4.66 13.41 -3.16
CA ALA A 230 -5.72 13.68 -4.12
C ALA A 230 -6.87 14.51 -3.52
N VAL A 231 -7.30 14.21 -2.29
CA VAL A 231 -8.31 15.01 -1.57
C VAL A 231 -7.79 16.43 -1.34
N ALA A 232 -6.58 16.59 -0.79
CA ALA A 232 -6.01 17.92 -0.56
C ALA A 232 -5.91 18.73 -1.85
N HIS A 233 -5.54 18.09 -2.96
CA HIS A 233 -5.47 18.73 -4.28
C HIS A 233 -6.86 19.08 -4.82
N ARG A 234 -7.85 18.16 -4.69
CA ARG A 234 -9.24 18.39 -5.10
C ARG A 234 -9.87 19.57 -4.36
N LEU A 235 -9.49 19.79 -3.11
CA LEU A 235 -9.89 20.93 -2.28
C LEU A 235 -9.10 22.21 -2.57
N GLY A 236 -8.14 22.18 -3.49
CA GLY A 236 -7.31 23.33 -3.85
C GLY A 236 -6.29 23.72 -2.78
N LEU A 237 -5.97 22.81 -1.83
CA LEU A 237 -5.06 23.08 -0.72
C LEU A 237 -3.59 22.88 -1.09
N VAL A 238 -3.31 21.94 -2.01
CA VAL A 238 -1.96 21.60 -2.47
C VAL A 238 -1.88 21.54 -3.99
N ASP A 239 -0.66 21.62 -4.51
CA ASP A 239 -0.35 21.46 -5.93
C ASP A 239 -0.31 19.97 -6.34
N ARG A 240 0.16 19.68 -7.54
CA ARG A 240 0.13 18.31 -8.12
C ARG A 240 1.26 17.41 -7.63
N ARG A 241 2.32 17.98 -7.05
CA ARG A 241 3.46 17.25 -6.50
C ARG A 241 3.48 17.47 -5.00
N VAL A 242 3.22 16.40 -4.26
CA VAL A 242 2.98 16.46 -2.82
C VAL A 242 3.84 15.42 -2.12
N THR A 243 4.62 15.84 -1.15
CA THR A 243 5.25 14.94 -0.18
C THR A 243 4.26 14.67 0.94
N VAL A 244 3.93 13.40 1.15
CA VAL A 244 3.08 12.95 2.25
C VAL A 244 3.97 12.42 3.36
N GLN A 245 3.90 13.06 4.53
CA GLN A 245 4.61 12.68 5.73
C GLN A 245 3.72 11.80 6.61
N MET A 246 4.23 10.65 7.01
CA MET A 246 3.57 9.66 7.87
C MET A 246 4.51 9.28 9.02
N PRO A 247 4.03 8.65 10.10
CA PRO A 247 4.88 8.16 11.18
C PRO A 247 6.05 7.27 10.70
N GLY A 248 5.82 6.45 9.67
CA GLY A 248 6.79 5.52 9.08
C GLY A 248 7.73 6.14 8.04
N GLY A 249 7.57 7.42 7.69
CA GLY A 249 8.41 8.14 6.75
C GLY A 249 7.63 8.92 5.69
N GLN A 250 8.24 9.17 4.55
CA GLN A 250 7.70 10.06 3.53
C GLN A 250 7.54 9.36 2.18
N ILE A 251 6.50 9.73 1.44
CA ILE A 251 6.34 9.36 0.03
C ILE A 251 5.99 10.57 -0.82
N GLY A 252 6.51 10.60 -2.03
CA GLY A 252 6.14 11.58 -3.05
C GLY A 252 4.93 11.10 -3.85
N ILE A 253 3.93 11.95 -3.98
CA ILE A 253 2.76 11.74 -4.83
C ILE A 253 2.76 12.77 -5.95
N GLU A 254 2.66 12.29 -7.18
CA GLU A 254 2.40 13.12 -8.36
C GLU A 254 1.00 12.82 -8.90
N ILE A 255 0.19 13.87 -9.00
CA ILE A 255 -1.21 13.83 -9.43
C ILE A 255 -1.28 14.26 -10.89
N GLY A 256 -1.39 13.29 -11.79
CA GLY A 256 -1.64 13.48 -13.22
C GLY A 256 -3.10 13.80 -13.52
N ASP A 257 -3.43 13.89 -14.81
CA ASP A 257 -4.78 14.24 -15.24
C ASP A 257 -5.79 13.17 -14.83
N ASN A 258 -7.05 13.58 -14.64
CA ASN A 258 -8.12 12.72 -14.11
C ASN A 258 -7.73 12.00 -12.81
N PHE A 259 -6.96 12.68 -11.96
CA PHE A 259 -6.45 12.15 -10.69
C PHE A 259 -5.69 10.83 -10.83
N SER A 260 -5.00 10.61 -11.95
CA SER A 260 -4.01 9.55 -12.05
C SER A 260 -2.88 9.79 -11.05
N ILE A 261 -2.47 8.75 -10.32
CA ILE A 261 -1.49 8.87 -9.23
C ILE A 261 -0.24 8.06 -9.57
N SER A 262 0.89 8.76 -9.52
CA SER A 262 2.22 8.16 -9.46
C SER A 262 2.76 8.33 -8.05
N MET A 263 3.12 7.22 -7.40
CA MET A 263 3.64 7.23 -6.05
C MET A 263 5.12 6.85 -6.07
N THR A 264 5.95 7.69 -5.44
CA THR A 264 7.39 7.53 -5.34
C THR A 264 7.80 7.31 -3.89
N GLY A 265 8.51 6.23 -3.60
CA GLY A 265 8.92 5.91 -2.23
C GLY A 265 10.19 5.07 -2.19
N THR A 266 10.81 5.06 -1.01
CA THR A 266 12.05 4.32 -0.78
C THR A 266 11.80 2.82 -0.63
N VAL A 267 12.83 2.03 -0.93
CA VAL A 267 12.91 0.60 -0.61
C VAL A 267 14.29 0.28 -0.09
N ASN A 268 14.33 -0.48 1.01
CA ASN A 268 15.56 -0.89 1.66
C ASN A 268 15.67 -2.41 1.62
N LYS A 269 16.79 -2.92 1.11
CA LYS A 269 17.17 -4.32 1.26
C LYS A 269 17.61 -4.55 2.70
N VAL A 270 17.05 -5.56 3.34
CA VAL A 270 17.31 -5.90 4.75
C VAL A 270 18.29 -7.06 4.84
N ALA A 271 18.00 -8.15 4.13
CA ALA A 271 18.80 -9.37 4.16
C ALA A 271 18.59 -10.20 2.91
N GLU A 272 19.53 -11.10 2.65
CA GLU A 272 19.35 -12.23 1.75
C GLU A 272 19.91 -13.48 2.43
N GLY A 273 19.34 -14.65 2.12
CA GLY A 273 19.78 -15.88 2.76
C GLY A 273 19.07 -17.12 2.24
N THR A 274 19.27 -18.23 2.96
CA THR A 274 18.67 -19.52 2.63
C THR A 274 17.88 -20.07 3.81
N MET A 275 16.60 -20.34 3.60
CA MET A 275 15.76 -21.08 4.54
C MET A 275 16.17 -22.56 4.55
N HIS A 276 16.33 -23.11 5.75
CA HIS A 276 16.58 -24.54 5.99
C HIS A 276 15.26 -25.34 5.87
N PRO A 277 15.26 -26.58 5.35
CA PRO A 277 14.04 -27.39 5.23
C PRO A 277 13.29 -27.64 6.54
N GLU A 278 14.01 -27.75 7.67
CA GLU A 278 13.40 -27.93 9.01
C GLU A 278 12.53 -26.74 9.44
N LEU A 279 12.62 -25.59 8.76
CA LEU A 279 11.69 -24.49 8.94
C LEU A 279 10.22 -24.93 8.83
N PHE A 280 9.93 -25.92 7.98
CA PHE A 280 8.58 -26.43 7.75
C PHE A 280 8.21 -27.64 8.62
N ALA A 281 9.05 -27.99 9.61
CA ALA A 281 8.72 -29.03 10.58
C ALA A 281 7.76 -28.54 11.69
N VAL A 282 7.63 -27.23 11.86
CA VAL A 282 6.67 -26.60 12.79
C VAL A 282 5.32 -26.38 12.13
N ARG A 283 4.25 -26.38 12.94
CA ARG A 283 2.90 -25.99 12.52
C ARG A 283 2.52 -24.70 13.24
N VAL A 284 2.18 -23.67 12.48
CA VAL A 284 1.77 -22.34 12.96
C VAL A 284 0.46 -21.91 12.34
#